data_AF-A0A7Y9JQM5-F1
#
_entry.id   AF-A0A7Y9JQM5-F1
#
_cell.length_a   1.000
_cell.length_b   1.000
_cell.length_c   1.000
_cell.angle_alpha   90.00
_cell.angle_beta   90.00
_cell.angle_gamma   90.00
#
_symmetry.space_group_name_H-M   'P 1'
#
loop_
_entity.id
_entity.type
_entity.pdbx_description
1 polymer ?
#
loop_
_entity_poly.entity_id
_entity_poly.type
_entity_poly.pdbx_seq_one_letter_code
_entity_poly.pdbx_strand_id
1 'polypeptide(L)'
;MSTIKNRFVATVATTGLLAAGLATTAPAQAAEAKGGGTSLAEVLAADGNKFDRTGKDFDVLDRVVRVVLKKKPGSTVGVLADPSFEATAFLPNDFAFKKLTRHLVGGKAARTERRAAKALIKNVDVDTLETVLLYHVVPGEPLDSGAVAKADGVALTTAQGGDVTVHVNGKNGAITLQDQDPDAKDPRVVAVDINKGNKQIGHAVNRVLRPIDL
;
A
#
# COMPACT_ATOMS: atom_id res chain seq x y z
N MET A 1 -84.71 -21.27 -17.68
CA MET A 1 -83.34 -21.33 -18.20
C MET A 1 -82.36 -21.35 -17.03
N SER A 2 -81.50 -22.36 -17.02
CA SER A 2 -80.19 -22.45 -16.33
C SER A 2 -80.08 -22.18 -14.82
N THR A 3 -80.24 -23.28 -14.08
CA THR A 3 -79.36 -23.86 -13.04
C THR A 3 -78.96 -23.05 -11.79
N ILE A 4 -79.56 -23.50 -10.68
CA ILE A 4 -79.27 -23.30 -9.25
C ILE A 4 -77.93 -23.92 -8.82
N LYS A 5 -77.22 -23.30 -7.85
CA LYS A 5 -76.56 -23.91 -6.65
C LYS A 5 -75.76 -22.82 -5.90
N ASN A 6 -76.22 -22.22 -4.82
CA ASN A 6 -76.40 -22.69 -3.43
C ASN A 6 -75.09 -23.06 -2.68
N ARG A 7 -74.86 -22.34 -1.56
CA ARG A 7 -74.40 -22.81 -0.23
C ARG A 7 -73.03 -22.35 0.30
N PHE A 8 -73.11 -21.50 1.32
CA PHE A 8 -72.33 -21.57 2.55
C PHE A 8 -72.19 -23.03 3.05
N VAL A 9 -70.99 -23.44 3.48
CA VAL A 9 -70.69 -24.03 4.81
C VAL A 9 -69.18 -24.26 4.92
N ALA A 10 -68.69 -24.02 6.13
CA ALA A 10 -67.34 -24.09 6.63
C ALA A 10 -66.62 -25.44 6.40
N THR A 11 -65.29 -25.39 6.35
CA THR A 11 -64.44 -26.52 6.73
C THR A 11 -63.36 -26.06 7.69
N VAL A 12 -63.23 -26.84 8.76
CA VAL A 12 -62.49 -26.64 9.99
C VAL A 12 -61.05 -27.14 9.85
N ALA A 13 -60.13 -26.37 10.45
CA ALA A 13 -58.85 -26.69 11.07
C ALA A 13 -57.94 -27.84 10.55
N THR A 14 -56.67 -27.49 10.35
CA THR A 14 -55.52 -28.23 10.96
C THR A 14 -54.38 -27.27 11.30
N THR A 15 -54.21 -27.07 12.62
CA THR A 15 -52.96 -27.03 13.40
C THR A 15 -51.76 -26.17 12.97
N GLY A 16 -51.43 -25.19 13.83
CA GLY A 16 -50.10 -24.58 13.94
C GLY A 16 -50.05 -23.63 15.14
N LEU A 17 -49.65 -24.16 16.29
CA LEU A 17 -49.53 -23.48 17.59
C LEU A 17 -48.31 -22.53 17.63
N LEU A 18 -48.36 -21.54 18.54
CA LEU A 18 -47.29 -20.70 19.13
C LEU A 18 -47.06 -19.33 18.43
N ALA A 19 -47.58 -18.22 18.96
CA ALA A 19 -47.21 -17.49 20.18
C ALA A 19 -46.08 -16.45 19.98
N ALA A 20 -46.43 -15.21 20.31
CA ALA A 20 -45.61 -14.14 20.87
C ALA A 20 -44.47 -13.51 20.03
N GLY A 21 -44.56 -12.18 19.89
CA GLY A 21 -43.41 -11.30 19.71
C GLY A 21 -43.41 -10.53 18.41
N LEU A 22 -43.77 -9.25 18.47
CA LEU A 22 -43.39 -8.26 17.45
C LEU A 22 -41.86 -8.20 17.38
N ALA A 23 -41.26 -8.97 16.47
CA ALA A 23 -39.84 -8.81 16.13
C ALA A 23 -39.71 -7.61 15.20
N THR A 24 -39.36 -6.46 15.76
CA THR A 24 -38.80 -5.35 15.00
C THR A 24 -37.55 -5.85 14.31
N THR A 25 -37.57 -5.99 12.98
CA THR A 25 -36.36 -6.20 12.19
C THR A 25 -35.50 -4.96 12.35
N ALA A 26 -34.50 -5.04 13.23
CA ALA A 26 -33.44 -4.04 13.32
C ALA A 26 -32.82 -3.90 11.92
N PRO A 27 -32.54 -2.67 11.42
CA PRO A 27 -31.65 -2.55 10.29
C PRO A 27 -30.33 -3.17 10.72
N ALA A 28 -29.80 -4.09 9.93
CA ALA A 28 -28.41 -4.48 10.03
C ALA A 28 -27.62 -3.16 9.96
N GLN A 29 -27.04 -2.74 11.07
CA GLN A 29 -25.95 -1.77 11.02
C GLN A 29 -24.89 -2.42 10.15
N ALA A 30 -24.85 -1.99 8.88
CA ALA A 30 -23.63 -1.94 8.14
C ALA A 30 -22.62 -1.34 9.12
N ALA A 31 -21.63 -2.13 9.52
CA ALA A 31 -20.50 -1.64 10.25
C ALA A 31 -19.86 -0.59 9.35
N GLU A 32 -20.27 0.65 9.57
CA GLU A 32 -19.51 1.83 9.23
C GLU A 32 -18.18 1.64 9.96
N ALA A 33 -17.20 1.03 9.30
CA ALA A 33 -15.80 1.21 9.65
C ALA A 33 -15.50 2.69 9.36
N LYS A 34 -15.93 3.55 10.27
CA LYS A 34 -15.60 4.98 10.26
C LYS A 34 -14.09 5.08 10.20
N GLY A 35 -13.62 5.65 9.10
CA GLY A 35 -12.24 6.02 8.87
C GLY A 35 -11.67 6.75 10.08
N GLY A 36 -10.56 6.23 10.57
CA GLY A 36 -9.85 6.70 11.74
C GLY A 36 -8.54 5.93 11.88
N GLY A 37 -7.81 5.84 10.78
CA GLY A 37 -6.45 5.31 10.76
C GLY A 37 -5.50 6.40 10.29
N THR A 38 -4.23 6.31 10.69
CA THR A 38 -3.18 7.20 10.19
C THR A 38 -2.72 6.69 8.82
N SER A 39 -2.67 7.57 7.83
CA SER A 39 -2.16 7.22 6.50
C SER A 39 -0.63 7.15 6.49
N LEU A 40 -0.03 6.44 5.54
CA LEU A 40 1.43 6.44 5.39
C LEU A 40 1.96 7.84 5.06
N ALA A 41 1.22 8.65 4.29
CA ALA A 41 1.60 10.03 4.03
C ALA A 41 1.68 10.88 5.32
N GLU A 42 0.75 10.68 6.27
CA GLU A 42 0.80 11.33 7.57
C GLU A 42 2.00 10.88 8.41
N VAL A 43 2.29 9.57 8.44
CA VAL A 43 3.45 9.03 9.17
C VAL A 43 4.75 9.57 8.60
N LEU A 44 4.88 9.60 7.27
CA LEU A 44 6.07 10.13 6.59
C LEU A 44 6.24 11.64 6.79
N ALA A 45 5.16 12.37 7.04
CA ALA A 45 5.19 13.81 7.26
C ALA A 45 5.44 14.23 8.72
N ALA A 46 5.49 13.27 9.67
CA ALA A 46 5.45 13.55 11.10
C ALA A 46 6.68 14.32 11.64
N ASP A 47 7.84 14.23 10.99
CA ASP A 47 9.06 14.94 11.38
C ASP A 47 9.18 16.35 10.75
N GLY A 48 8.21 16.74 9.91
CA GLY A 48 8.14 18.06 9.29
C GLY A 48 8.82 18.17 7.93
N ASN A 49 9.23 17.07 7.29
CA ASN A 49 9.67 17.02 5.89
C ASN A 49 10.88 17.91 5.57
N LYS A 50 11.90 17.86 6.43
CA LYS A 50 13.04 18.77 6.36
C LYS A 50 14.32 18.01 6.06
N PHE A 51 14.74 18.07 4.79
CA PHE A 51 16.06 17.61 4.34
C PHE A 51 17.15 17.92 5.37
N ASP A 52 17.75 16.85 5.88
CA ASP A 52 18.80 16.90 6.87
C ASP A 52 20.05 16.14 6.37
N ARG A 53 20.68 15.32 7.22
CA ARG A 53 21.82 14.46 6.86
C ARG A 53 21.59 12.99 7.26
N THR A 54 20.40 12.66 7.73
CA THR A 54 19.99 11.39 8.30
C THR A 54 19.50 10.49 7.18
N GLY A 55 20.38 9.68 6.57
CA GLY A 55 19.94 8.85 5.44
C GLY A 55 18.92 7.72 5.74
N LYS A 56 18.36 7.65 6.96
CA LYS A 56 17.42 6.61 7.39
C LYS A 56 15.95 7.04 7.31
N ASP A 57 15.68 8.34 7.25
CA ASP A 57 14.33 8.87 7.05
C ASP A 57 13.94 8.83 5.57
N PHE A 58 12.88 9.56 5.23
CA PHE A 58 12.16 9.45 3.97
C PHE A 58 11.93 10.82 3.30
N ASP A 59 12.74 11.83 3.61
CA ASP A 59 12.56 13.18 3.07
C ASP A 59 12.65 13.22 1.53
N VAL A 60 13.53 12.40 0.94
CA VAL A 60 13.63 12.30 -0.52
C VAL A 60 12.38 11.63 -1.10
N LEU A 61 11.89 10.55 -0.47
CA LEU A 61 10.66 9.87 -0.90
C LEU A 61 9.48 10.83 -0.92
N ASP A 62 9.25 11.50 0.20
CA ASP A 62 8.15 12.42 0.40
C ASP A 62 8.26 13.65 -0.53
N ARG A 63 9.48 14.15 -0.81
CA ARG A 63 9.68 15.15 -1.87
C ARG A 63 9.25 14.64 -3.24
N VAL A 64 9.64 13.42 -3.61
CA VAL A 64 9.33 12.85 -4.93
C VAL A 64 7.83 12.63 -5.08
N VAL A 65 7.16 12.08 -4.06
CA VAL A 65 5.70 11.93 -3.99
C VAL A 65 5.00 13.27 -4.22
N ARG A 66 5.38 14.33 -3.50
CA ARG A 66 4.78 15.67 -3.68
C ARG A 66 5.00 16.26 -5.06
N VAL A 67 6.14 16.00 -5.69
CA VAL A 67 6.40 16.47 -7.06
C VAL A 67 5.50 15.75 -8.06
N VAL A 68 5.34 14.44 -7.92
CA VAL A 68 4.42 13.64 -8.75
C VAL A 68 3.00 14.14 -8.57
N LEU A 69 2.48 14.22 -7.34
CA LEU A 69 1.11 14.69 -7.07
C LEU A 69 0.88 16.13 -7.52
N LYS A 70 1.88 17.02 -7.40
CA LYS A 70 1.76 18.40 -7.90
C LYS A 70 1.62 18.46 -9.42
N LYS A 71 2.36 17.62 -10.15
CA LYS A 71 2.35 17.58 -11.62
C LYS A 71 1.20 16.72 -12.18
N LYS A 72 0.79 15.70 -11.43
CA LYS A 72 -0.27 14.73 -11.76
C LYS A 72 -1.22 14.59 -10.55
N PRO A 73 -2.15 15.54 -10.35
CA PRO A 73 -3.05 15.53 -9.19
C PRO A 73 -3.96 14.30 -9.10
N GLY A 74 -4.23 13.64 -10.23
CA GLY A 74 -5.00 12.39 -10.30
C GLY A 74 -4.16 11.11 -10.24
N SER A 75 -2.89 11.20 -9.87
CA SER A 75 -2.00 10.04 -9.75
C SER A 75 -2.47 9.07 -8.67
N THR A 76 -2.40 7.77 -8.95
CA THR A 76 -2.72 6.71 -7.99
C THR A 76 -1.79 6.73 -6.77
N VAL A 77 -0.63 7.39 -6.85
CA VAL A 77 0.25 7.61 -5.68
C VAL A 77 -0.49 8.29 -4.52
N GLY A 78 -1.56 9.03 -4.80
CA GLY A 78 -2.41 9.69 -3.80
C GLY A 78 -3.08 8.73 -2.80
N VAL A 79 -3.20 7.43 -3.13
CA VAL A 79 -3.79 6.42 -2.22
C VAL A 79 -3.02 6.28 -0.91
N LEU A 80 -1.73 6.63 -0.87
CA LEU A 80 -0.93 6.62 0.37
C LEU A 80 -1.33 7.71 1.37
N ALA A 81 -2.15 8.68 0.95
CA ALA A 81 -2.79 9.66 1.83
C ALA A 81 -4.23 9.29 2.20
N ASP A 82 -4.78 8.21 1.64
CA ASP A 82 -6.10 7.69 1.99
C ASP A 82 -5.97 6.60 3.08
N PRO A 83 -6.33 6.89 4.34
CA PRO A 83 -6.22 5.91 5.43
C PRO A 83 -7.19 4.73 5.30
N SER A 84 -8.12 4.77 4.35
CA SER A 84 -9.04 3.66 4.07
C SER A 84 -8.50 2.65 3.07
N PHE A 85 -7.47 3.03 2.30
CA PHE A 85 -6.85 2.17 1.29
C PHE A 85 -5.93 1.14 1.95
N GLU A 86 -6.13 -0.14 1.60
CA GLU A 86 -5.34 -1.25 2.13
C GLU A 86 -4.12 -1.51 1.27
N ALA A 87 -2.93 -1.40 1.88
CA ALA A 87 -1.68 -1.63 1.18
C ALA A 87 -0.49 -1.97 2.09
N THR A 88 0.50 -2.60 1.46
CA THR A 88 1.88 -2.69 1.96
C THR A 88 2.78 -1.81 1.10
N ALA A 89 3.58 -0.94 1.69
CA ALA A 89 4.52 -0.09 0.97
C ALA A 89 5.97 -0.42 1.36
N PHE A 90 6.82 -0.65 0.37
CA PHE A 90 8.27 -0.75 0.57
C PHE A 90 8.88 0.65 0.45
N LEU A 91 9.26 1.26 1.56
CA LEU A 91 9.62 2.68 1.61
C LEU A 91 11.13 2.87 1.43
N PRO A 92 11.62 3.34 0.27
CA PRO A 92 13.04 3.61 0.10
C PRO A 92 13.46 4.78 0.99
N ASN A 93 14.45 4.55 1.85
CA ASN A 93 15.00 5.61 2.67
C ASN A 93 15.94 6.53 1.88
N ASP A 94 16.41 7.59 2.51
CA ASP A 94 17.26 8.58 1.86
C ASP A 94 18.62 8.03 1.39
N PHE A 95 19.15 7.00 2.05
CA PHE A 95 20.31 6.25 1.55
C PHE A 95 20.00 5.47 0.25
N ALA A 96 18.79 4.94 0.10
CA ALA A 96 18.35 4.28 -1.13
C ALA A 96 18.41 5.25 -2.31
N PHE A 97 17.86 6.45 -2.17
CA PHE A 97 17.90 7.46 -3.22
C PHE A 97 19.29 8.02 -3.49
N LYS A 98 20.15 8.16 -2.46
CA LYS A 98 21.56 8.51 -2.65
C LYS A 98 22.32 7.44 -3.46
N LYS A 99 21.93 6.16 -3.39
CA LYS A 99 22.47 5.09 -4.25
C LYS A 99 21.90 5.15 -5.66
N LEU A 100 20.58 5.30 -5.82
CA LEU A 100 19.96 5.43 -7.13
C LEU A 100 20.57 6.61 -7.92
N THR A 101 20.66 7.78 -7.28
CA THR A 101 21.26 8.96 -7.92
C THR A 101 22.71 8.75 -8.32
N ARG A 102 23.50 7.97 -7.57
CA ARG A 102 24.87 7.61 -7.94
C ARG A 102 24.90 6.81 -9.24
N HIS A 103 23.97 5.86 -9.38
CA HIS A 103 23.82 5.01 -10.55
C HIS A 103 23.46 5.86 -11.78
N LEU A 104 22.38 6.63 -11.68
CA LEU A 104 21.86 7.47 -12.77
C LEU A 104 22.86 8.50 -13.31
N VAL A 105 23.72 9.06 -12.45
CA VAL A 105 24.67 10.12 -12.87
C VAL A 105 26.08 9.60 -13.17
N GLY A 106 26.32 8.29 -13.08
CA GLY A 106 27.63 7.68 -13.34
C GLY A 106 28.78 8.21 -12.46
N GLY A 107 28.46 8.73 -11.27
CA GLY A 107 29.36 9.60 -10.51
C GLY A 107 29.36 9.39 -9.00
N LYS A 108 29.72 10.41 -8.23
CA LYS A 108 29.67 10.35 -6.76
C LYS A 108 28.22 10.49 -6.28
N ALA A 109 27.85 9.75 -5.23
CA ALA A 109 26.53 9.90 -4.60
C ALA A 109 26.26 11.36 -4.22
N ALA A 110 25.00 11.75 -4.29
CA ALA A 110 24.55 13.02 -3.74
C ALA A 110 24.96 13.11 -2.26
N ARG A 111 25.70 14.17 -1.92
CA ARG A 111 26.17 14.43 -0.54
C ARG A 111 25.03 14.80 0.42
N THR A 112 23.90 15.23 -0.12
CA THR A 112 22.73 15.70 0.63
C THR A 112 21.45 15.24 -0.05
N GLU A 113 20.36 15.16 0.70
CA GLU A 113 19.05 14.72 0.20
C GLU A 113 18.47 15.70 -0.79
N ARG A 114 18.64 17.00 -0.52
CA ARG A 114 18.31 18.05 -1.48
C ARG A 114 18.97 17.83 -2.84
N ARG A 115 20.25 17.39 -2.87
CA ARG A 115 20.95 17.08 -4.12
C ARG A 115 20.42 15.80 -4.75
N ALA A 116 20.11 14.78 -3.94
CA ALA A 116 19.52 13.54 -4.41
C ALA A 116 18.15 13.79 -5.08
N ALA A 117 17.23 14.44 -4.37
CA ALA A 117 15.91 14.80 -4.87
C ALA A 117 16.00 15.68 -6.13
N LYS A 118 16.84 16.73 -6.11
CA LYS A 118 17.03 17.59 -7.28
C LYS A 118 17.57 16.82 -8.50
N ALA A 119 18.51 15.90 -8.29
CA ALA A 119 19.05 15.09 -9.37
C ALA A 119 17.99 14.14 -9.94
N LEU A 120 17.18 13.50 -9.08
CA LEU A 120 16.07 12.65 -9.54
C LEU A 120 15.06 13.44 -10.36
N ILE A 121 14.53 14.53 -9.80
CA ILE A 121 13.50 15.36 -10.45
C ILE A 121 14.00 15.99 -11.76
N LYS A 122 15.31 16.19 -11.90
CA LYS A 122 15.91 16.75 -13.12
C LYS A 122 16.14 15.70 -14.21
N ASN A 123 16.58 14.49 -13.83
CA ASN A 123 17.04 13.48 -14.78
C ASN A 123 15.99 12.40 -15.07
N VAL A 124 14.96 12.27 -14.24
CA VAL A 124 13.87 11.30 -14.40
C VAL A 124 12.58 12.08 -14.63
N ASP A 125 11.84 11.73 -15.68
CA ASP A 125 10.56 12.37 -15.98
C ASP A 125 9.48 11.99 -14.94
N VAL A 126 8.39 12.73 -14.93
CA VAL A 126 7.35 12.57 -13.90
C VAL A 126 6.59 11.25 -14.04
N ASP A 127 6.45 10.72 -15.25
CA ASP A 127 5.72 9.48 -15.50
C ASP A 127 6.55 8.30 -14.98
N THR A 128 7.86 8.29 -15.28
CA THR A 128 8.79 7.31 -14.72
C THR A 128 8.86 7.38 -13.19
N LEU A 129 8.86 8.58 -12.60
CA LEU A 129 8.81 8.73 -11.14
C LEU A 129 7.53 8.15 -10.55
N GLU A 130 6.37 8.38 -11.17
CA GLU A 130 5.10 7.78 -10.76
C GLU A 130 5.14 6.25 -10.86
N THR A 131 5.61 5.70 -11.98
CA THR A 131 5.75 4.26 -12.20
C THR A 131 6.63 3.63 -11.12
N VAL A 132 7.78 4.23 -10.81
CA VAL A 132 8.67 3.76 -9.73
C VAL A 132 7.98 3.82 -8.38
N LEU A 133 7.27 4.91 -8.04
CA LEU A 133 6.55 5.00 -6.77
C LEU A 133 5.46 3.94 -6.63
N LEU A 134 4.67 3.70 -7.67
CA LEU A 134 3.62 2.67 -7.68
C LEU A 134 4.20 1.26 -7.58
N TYR A 135 5.41 1.05 -8.09
CA TYR A 135 6.12 -0.22 -7.98
C TYR A 135 6.62 -0.52 -6.56
N HIS A 136 6.58 0.45 -5.64
CA HIS A 136 6.85 0.22 -4.22
C HIS A 136 5.58 -0.08 -3.40
N VAL A 137 4.39 -0.04 -4.01
CA VAL A 137 3.11 -0.23 -3.32
C VAL A 137 2.50 -1.55 -3.75
N VAL A 138 2.13 -2.39 -2.79
CA VAL A 138 1.42 -3.66 -3.00
C VAL A 138 0.00 -3.47 -2.45
N PRO A 139 -1.02 -3.34 -3.33
CA PRO A 139 -2.41 -3.19 -2.89
C PRO A 139 -2.94 -4.49 -2.29
N GLY A 140 -3.84 -4.38 -1.31
CA GLY A 140 -4.47 -5.52 -0.64
C GLY A 140 -4.21 -5.55 0.86
N GLU A 141 -4.51 -6.68 1.50
CA GLU A 141 -4.38 -6.84 2.95
C GLU A 141 -2.95 -6.46 3.41
N PRO A 142 -2.80 -5.57 4.41
CA PRO A 142 -1.49 -5.11 4.83
C PRO A 142 -0.65 -6.25 5.42
N LEU A 143 0.55 -6.42 4.88
CA LEU A 143 1.49 -7.44 5.29
C LEU A 143 2.39 -6.87 6.39
N ASP A 144 2.25 -7.37 7.62
CA ASP A 144 3.19 -7.08 8.69
C ASP A 144 4.49 -7.89 8.54
N SER A 145 5.48 -7.63 9.39
CA SER A 145 6.78 -8.28 9.38
C SER A 145 6.70 -9.81 9.49
N GLY A 146 5.70 -10.32 10.23
CA GLY A 146 5.47 -11.76 10.37
C GLY A 146 4.91 -12.37 9.08
N ALA A 147 4.04 -11.66 8.37
CA ALA A 147 3.55 -12.08 7.06
C ALA A 147 4.66 -12.01 6.00
N VAL A 148 5.40 -10.90 5.92
CA VAL A 148 6.51 -10.73 4.96
C VAL A 148 7.61 -11.77 5.19
N ALA A 149 7.96 -12.08 6.44
CA ALA A 149 8.96 -13.11 6.75
C ALA A 149 8.54 -14.54 6.39
N LYS A 150 7.25 -14.78 6.15
CA LYS A 150 6.71 -16.07 5.68
C LYS A 150 6.49 -16.11 4.16
N ALA A 151 6.67 -14.98 3.48
CA ALA A 151 6.42 -14.84 2.05
C ALA A 151 7.63 -15.22 1.19
N ASP A 152 8.54 -16.07 1.69
CA ASP A 152 9.72 -16.50 0.92
C ASP A 152 9.31 -17.16 -0.42
N GLY A 153 9.87 -16.66 -1.53
CA GLY A 153 9.53 -17.07 -2.88
C GLY A 153 8.20 -16.54 -3.42
N VAL A 154 7.44 -15.75 -2.65
CA VAL A 154 6.15 -15.19 -3.08
C VAL A 154 6.39 -13.96 -3.95
N ALA A 155 5.74 -13.93 -5.11
CA ALA A 155 5.63 -12.76 -5.97
C ALA A 155 4.49 -11.86 -5.49
N LEU A 156 4.82 -10.60 -5.17
CA LEU A 156 3.87 -9.57 -4.76
C LEU A 156 3.60 -8.65 -5.94
N THR A 157 2.36 -8.65 -6.44
CA THR A 157 1.94 -7.75 -7.52
C THR A 157 1.79 -6.33 -6.99
N THR A 158 2.52 -5.40 -7.61
CA THR A 158 2.55 -3.99 -7.22
C THR A 158 1.39 -3.21 -7.86
N ALA A 159 1.13 -1.99 -7.38
CA ALA A 159 0.15 -1.07 -7.96
C ALA A 159 0.55 -0.61 -9.37
N GLN A 160 1.82 -0.75 -9.74
CA GLN A 160 2.30 -0.53 -11.10
C GLN A 160 1.96 -1.69 -12.04
N GLY A 161 1.69 -2.89 -11.49
CA GLY A 161 1.31 -4.10 -12.23
C GLY A 161 2.43 -5.14 -12.35
N GLY A 162 3.70 -4.77 -12.16
CA GLY A 162 4.82 -5.70 -12.08
C GLY A 162 4.93 -6.39 -10.72
N ASP A 163 5.63 -7.52 -10.67
CA ASP A 163 5.83 -8.31 -9.45
C ASP A 163 7.20 -8.04 -8.80
N VAL A 164 7.19 -8.03 -7.46
CA VAL A 164 8.38 -8.04 -6.61
C VAL A 164 8.40 -9.36 -5.82
N THR A 165 9.46 -10.15 -5.97
CA THR A 165 9.58 -11.44 -5.26
C THR A 165 10.29 -11.27 -3.93
N VAL A 166 9.70 -11.77 -2.86
CA VAL A 166 10.30 -11.75 -1.52
C VAL A 166 11.25 -12.93 -1.37
N HIS A 167 12.46 -12.66 -0.88
CA HIS A 167 13.45 -13.68 -0.51
C HIS A 167 13.87 -13.53 0.94
N VAL A 168 13.80 -14.62 1.70
CA VAL A 168 14.13 -14.65 3.13
C VAL A 168 15.37 -15.51 3.35
N ASN A 169 16.44 -14.90 3.85
CA ASN A 169 17.65 -15.63 4.15
C ASN A 169 17.47 -16.51 5.41
N GLY A 170 17.39 -17.82 5.23
CA GLY A 170 17.18 -18.78 6.32
C GLY A 170 18.26 -18.79 7.42
N LYS A 171 19.43 -18.16 7.24
CA LYS A 171 20.50 -18.11 8.25
C LYS A 171 20.37 -16.92 9.21
N ASN A 172 19.91 -15.77 8.71
CA ASN A 172 19.89 -14.53 9.49
C ASN A 172 18.55 -13.77 9.42
N GLY A 173 17.53 -14.35 8.77
CA GLY A 173 16.20 -13.78 8.63
C GLY A 173 16.15 -12.51 7.76
N ALA A 174 17.23 -12.19 7.04
CA ALA A 174 17.24 -10.98 6.23
C ALA A 174 16.34 -11.10 5.02
N ILE A 175 15.50 -10.09 4.80
CA ILE A 175 14.53 -10.03 3.72
C ILE A 175 15.09 -9.16 2.60
N THR A 176 15.18 -9.74 1.40
CA THR A 176 15.50 -9.03 0.15
C THR A 176 14.33 -9.10 -0.81
N LEU A 177 14.24 -8.10 -1.68
CA LEU A 177 13.16 -7.96 -2.65
C LEU A 177 13.80 -8.01 -4.03
N GLN A 178 13.45 -9.02 -4.82
CA GLN A 178 13.89 -9.12 -6.20
C GLN A 178 12.91 -8.34 -7.09
N ASP A 179 13.43 -7.39 -7.85
CA ASP A 179 12.66 -6.58 -8.79
C ASP A 179 12.97 -6.93 -10.27
N GLN A 180 12.49 -6.10 -11.20
CA GLN A 180 12.63 -6.31 -12.64
C GLN A 180 13.94 -5.75 -13.20
N ASP A 181 14.86 -5.27 -12.36
CA ASP A 181 16.15 -4.72 -12.77
C ASP A 181 17.28 -5.67 -12.31
N PRO A 182 17.61 -6.68 -13.13
CA PRO A 182 18.55 -7.73 -12.76
C PRO A 182 20.00 -7.23 -12.62
N ASP A 183 20.31 -6.05 -13.17
CA ASP A 183 21.66 -5.49 -13.22
C ASP A 183 22.02 -4.66 -11.98
N ALA A 184 21.09 -4.48 -11.04
CA ALA A 184 21.50 -4.07 -9.70
C ALA A 184 20.95 -4.90 -8.55
N LYS A 185 21.58 -4.66 -7.42
CA LYS A 185 21.40 -5.45 -6.21
C LYS A 185 20.00 -5.22 -5.66
N ASP A 186 19.33 -6.33 -5.36
CA ASP A 186 18.06 -6.36 -4.63
C ASP A 186 18.04 -5.42 -3.41
N PRO A 187 16.97 -4.63 -3.24
CA PRO A 187 16.68 -3.95 -2.00
C PRO A 187 16.58 -4.91 -0.81
N ARG A 188 17.08 -4.46 0.34
CA ARG A 188 16.92 -5.17 1.61
C ARG A 188 16.00 -4.37 2.52
N VAL A 189 15.10 -5.06 3.20
CA VAL A 189 14.27 -4.51 4.27
C VAL A 189 15.16 -4.20 5.48
N VAL A 190 15.11 -2.97 5.97
CA VAL A 190 15.98 -2.44 7.05
C VAL A 190 15.22 -1.89 8.25
N ALA A 191 13.92 -1.64 8.11
CA ALA A 191 12.98 -1.42 9.20
C ALA A 191 11.63 -1.98 8.77
N VAL A 192 10.84 -2.45 9.73
CA VAL A 192 9.57 -3.13 9.46
C VAL A 192 8.44 -2.48 10.24
N ASP A 193 7.21 -2.77 9.83
CA ASP A 193 5.99 -2.46 10.61
C ASP A 193 5.78 -0.96 10.86
N ILE A 194 6.23 -0.11 9.94
CA ILE A 194 5.91 1.32 9.95
C ILE A 194 4.40 1.44 9.78
N ASN A 195 3.76 2.23 10.63
CA ASN A 195 2.30 2.42 10.63
C ASN A 195 1.48 1.15 10.96
N LYS A 196 2.08 0.15 11.62
CA LYS A 196 1.36 -1.06 12.07
C LYS A 196 0.18 -0.73 12.97
N GLY A 197 -0.94 -1.41 12.71
CA GLY A 197 -2.23 -1.16 13.35
C GLY A 197 -3.19 -0.33 12.48
N ASN A 198 -2.72 0.23 11.37
CA ASN A 198 -3.54 0.90 10.37
C ASN A 198 -3.68 0.05 9.10
N LYS A 199 -4.51 0.51 8.16
CA LYS A 199 -4.74 -0.14 6.86
C LYS A 199 -3.57 -0.01 5.88
N GLN A 200 -2.51 0.71 6.25
CA GLN A 200 -1.32 0.85 5.42
C GLN A 200 -0.11 0.52 6.27
N ILE A 201 0.67 -0.49 5.87
CA ILE A 201 1.90 -0.87 6.57
C ILE A 201 3.10 -0.59 5.66
N GLY A 202 4.12 0.05 6.21
CA GLY A 202 5.37 0.35 5.53
C GLY A 202 6.54 -0.51 6.01
N HIS A 203 7.41 -0.91 5.10
CA HIS A 203 8.70 -1.55 5.40
C HIS A 203 9.82 -0.75 4.73
N ALA A 204 10.76 -0.22 5.50
CA ALA A 204 11.84 0.59 4.95
C ALA A 204 12.83 -0.29 4.17
N VAL A 205 13.22 0.15 2.98
CA VAL A 205 14.20 -0.54 2.12
C VAL A 205 15.42 0.33 1.85
N ASN A 206 16.58 -0.32 1.69
CA ASN A 206 17.86 0.38 1.55
C ASN A 206 18.30 0.65 0.10
N ARG A 207 17.46 0.33 -0.88
CA ARG A 207 17.57 0.63 -2.31
C ARG A 207 16.17 0.82 -2.88
N VAL A 208 16.10 1.57 -3.97
CA VAL A 208 14.85 1.83 -4.70
C VAL A 208 14.56 0.59 -5.53
N LEU A 209 13.34 0.05 -5.43
CA LEU A 209 12.80 -0.96 -6.34
C LEU A 209 12.64 -0.36 -7.73
N ARG A 210 13.04 -1.10 -8.76
CA ARG A 210 13.07 -0.62 -10.14
C ARG A 210 12.21 -1.54 -11.03
N PRO A 211 11.13 -1.01 -11.64
CA PRO A 211 10.28 -1.78 -12.55
C PRO A 211 10.89 -1.94 -13.95
N ILE A 212 11.96 -1.20 -14.23
CA ILE A 212 12.71 -1.15 -15.49
C ILE A 212 14.18 -0.89 -15.15
N ASP A 213 15.07 -1.23 -16.07
CA ASP A 213 16.46 -0.77 -16.02
C ASP A 213 16.52 0.76 -16.23
N LEU A 214 17.11 1.49 -15.26
CA LEU A 214 17.08 2.96 -15.13
C LEU A 214 18.44 3.64 -15.30
#